data_AF-A0A1G7D3P8-F1
#
_entry.id   AF-A0A1G7D3P8-F1
#
_cell.length_a   1.000
_cell.length_b   1.000
_cell.length_c   1.000
_cell.angle_alpha   90.00
_cell.angle_beta   90.00
_cell.angle_gamma   90.00
#
_symmetry.space_group_name_H-M   'P 1'
#
loop_
_entity.id
_entity.type
_entity.pdbx_description
1 polymer ?
#
loop_
_entity_poly.entity_id
_entity_poly.type
_entity_poly.pdbx_seq_one_letter_code
_entity_poly.pdbx_strand_id
1 'polypeptide(L)'
;MNTFTALIKREILDGMNGYIRVPAILAALSVFLVIVSTIGFGATIEFDGVFDRHPEVSNLGEAVEMAANSNKGEHELPAAVTLSYWVMGGISWVALPFVIFFSLLSSLYEERRDRSILFWKSMPVADWQEVLAKLVTPVLVAPLVFLGVAVAAQLLIAFFLSIVVLFQGGPVLEMWPLATMLGTWAVFVTQYAVSTLWVLPLLAWVLFVSSYASRLPFMWAVLPPAVIAAVEGILFETTRFLEWFGVHLGGWQAYAYHDLNPDIDGPRDFLNLVFGGVQMEGLTYTLSSGQFWLGLVIAGGFVYGAIEMRKRAI
;
A
#
# COMPACT_ATOMS: atom_id res chain seq x y z
N MET A 1 -28.53 5.52 16.63
CA MET A 1 -27.18 5.43 16.06
C MET A 1 -26.66 4.02 16.35
N ASN A 2 -26.26 3.25 15.34
CA ASN A 2 -25.79 1.87 15.56
C ASN A 2 -24.51 1.91 16.40
N THR A 3 -24.44 1.09 17.45
CA THR A 3 -23.29 1.00 18.37
C THR A 3 -21.98 0.74 17.62
N PHE A 4 -22.02 -0.13 16.61
CA PHE A 4 -20.87 -0.44 15.77
C PHE A 4 -20.33 0.76 14.98
N THR A 5 -21.21 1.63 14.46
CA THR A 5 -20.79 2.86 13.76
C THR A 5 -20.06 3.82 14.70
N ALA A 6 -20.48 3.87 15.98
CA ALA A 6 -19.81 4.68 16.99
C ALA A 6 -18.40 4.16 17.30
N LEU A 7 -18.20 2.84 17.35
CA LEU A 7 -16.88 2.22 17.54
C LEU A 7 -15.92 2.56 16.42
N ILE A 8 -16.36 2.41 15.16
CA ILE A 8 -15.52 2.76 14.01
C ILE A 8 -15.15 4.25 14.08
N LYS A 9 -16.10 5.13 14.39
CA LYS A 9 -15.81 6.56 14.53
C LYS A 9 -14.77 6.84 15.62
N ARG A 10 -14.84 6.14 16.75
CA ARG A 10 -13.82 6.22 17.81
C ARG A 10 -12.45 5.80 17.29
N GLU A 11 -12.35 4.61 16.71
CA GLU A 11 -11.08 4.07 16.20
C GLU A 11 -10.44 4.96 15.12
N ILE A 12 -11.26 5.60 14.28
CA ILE A 12 -10.78 6.61 13.31
C ILE A 12 -10.17 7.82 14.02
N LEU A 13 -10.82 8.32 15.07
CA LEU A 13 -10.35 9.48 15.82
C LEU A 13 -9.06 9.17 16.59
N ASP A 14 -8.99 8.00 17.22
CA ASP A 14 -7.82 7.56 17.98
C ASP A 14 -6.60 7.34 17.05
N GLY A 15 -6.82 6.77 15.85
CA GLY A 15 -5.78 6.56 14.85
C GLY A 15 -5.48 7.76 13.95
N MET A 16 -6.20 8.87 14.09
CA MET A 16 -6.17 10.00 13.16
C MET A 16 -4.75 10.57 12.94
N ASN A 17 -3.94 10.62 13.99
CA ASN A 17 -2.57 11.10 13.89
C ASN A 17 -1.71 10.21 12.98
N GLY A 18 -1.88 8.88 13.08
CA GLY A 18 -1.17 7.93 12.22
C GLY A 18 -1.71 7.94 10.79
N TYR A 19 -3.03 7.85 10.64
CA TYR A 19 -3.67 7.71 9.32
C TYR A 19 -3.54 8.97 8.45
N ILE A 20 -3.54 10.17 9.03
CA ILE A 20 -3.52 11.42 8.26
C ILE A 20 -2.12 12.04 8.20
N ARG A 21 -1.42 12.17 9.35
CA ARG A 21 -0.16 12.93 9.37
C ARG A 21 0.97 12.20 8.67
N VAL A 22 1.07 10.89 8.83
CA VAL A 22 2.13 10.09 8.20
C VAL A 22 2.10 10.21 6.67
N PRO A 23 0.99 9.90 5.97
CA PRO A 23 0.97 10.05 4.52
C PRO A 23 1.08 11.52 4.10
N ALA A 24 0.52 12.48 4.85
CA ALA A 24 0.64 13.89 4.50
C ALA A 24 2.08 14.41 4.55
N ILE A 25 2.86 14.02 5.56
CA ILE A 25 4.28 14.39 5.68
C ILE A 25 5.09 13.75 4.55
N LEU A 26 4.86 12.47 4.27
CA LEU A 26 5.59 11.76 3.20
C LEU A 26 5.22 12.29 1.82
N ALA A 27 3.95 12.63 1.60
CA ALA A 27 3.49 13.24 0.36
C ALA A 27 4.06 14.65 0.19
N ALA A 28 4.12 15.45 1.25
CA ALA A 28 4.78 16.75 1.22
C ALA A 28 6.28 16.62 0.93
N LEU A 29 6.95 15.61 1.50
CA LEU A 29 8.34 15.29 1.20
C LEU A 29 8.52 14.89 -0.27
N SER A 30 7.66 14.01 -0.81
CA SER A 30 7.67 13.66 -2.24
C SER A 30 7.55 14.89 -3.14
N VAL A 31 6.55 15.75 -2.87
CA VAL A 31 6.34 16.99 -3.64
C VAL A 31 7.58 17.89 -3.53
N PHE A 32 8.14 18.04 -2.33
CA PHE A 32 9.36 18.81 -2.12
C PHE A 32 10.56 18.26 -2.91
N LEU A 33 10.78 16.94 -2.86
CA LEU A 33 11.87 16.28 -3.61
C LEU A 33 11.69 16.44 -5.11
N VAL A 34 10.45 16.35 -5.62
CA VAL A 34 10.16 16.62 -7.03
C VAL A 34 10.53 18.06 -7.39
N ILE A 35 10.07 19.05 -6.62
CA ILE A 35 10.39 20.47 -6.85
C ILE A 35 11.91 20.69 -6.89
N VAL A 36 12.65 20.16 -5.91
CA VAL A 36 14.11 20.28 -5.84
C VAL A 36 14.76 19.58 -7.04
N SER A 37 14.30 18.38 -7.40
CA SER A 37 14.86 17.63 -8.54
C SER A 37 14.62 18.35 -9.87
N THR A 38 13.46 18.95 -10.08
CA THR A 38 13.12 19.68 -11.31
C THR A 38 13.90 20.99 -11.42
N ILE A 39 14.12 21.70 -10.31
CA ILE A 39 14.98 22.90 -10.29
C ILE A 39 16.44 22.49 -10.55
N GLY A 40 16.93 21.43 -9.91
CA GLY A 40 18.28 20.91 -10.14
C GLY A 40 18.52 20.43 -11.57
N PHE A 41 17.49 19.88 -12.21
CA PHE A 41 17.51 19.51 -13.63
C PHE A 41 17.70 20.72 -14.55
N GLY A 42 17.09 21.86 -14.22
CA GLY A 42 17.26 23.13 -14.96
C GLY A 42 18.49 23.96 -14.56
N ALA A 43 19.05 23.74 -13.38
CA ALA A 43 20.18 24.52 -12.82
C ALA A 43 21.56 23.89 -13.04
N THR A 44 21.71 22.95 -14.00
CA THR A 44 22.92 22.20 -14.35
C THR A 44 23.44 21.24 -13.26
N ILE A 45 23.39 19.93 -13.53
CA ILE A 45 24.39 18.99 -12.99
C ILE A 45 25.13 18.39 -14.19
N GLU A 46 26.21 19.04 -14.59
CA GLU A 46 27.26 18.40 -15.39
C GLU A 46 27.93 17.33 -14.50
N PHE A 47 27.36 16.12 -14.48
CA PHE A 47 28.15 14.94 -14.14
C PHE A 47 29.06 14.66 -15.32
N ASP A 48 30.23 15.28 -15.33
CA ASP A 48 31.30 14.97 -16.27
C ASP A 48 31.59 13.46 -16.22
N GLY A 49 31.23 12.74 -17.29
CA GLY A 49 31.66 11.37 -17.54
C GLY A 49 30.84 10.18 -17.00
N VAL A 50 29.61 10.35 -16.49
CA VAL A 50 28.83 9.20 -15.95
C VAL A 50 27.65 8.75 -16.83
N PHE A 51 27.11 9.63 -17.67
CA PHE A 51 26.05 9.29 -18.62
C PHE A 51 26.38 9.92 -19.98
N ASP A 52 26.68 9.09 -20.98
CA ASP A 52 26.81 9.55 -22.37
C ASP A 52 25.51 10.26 -22.78
N ARG A 53 25.60 11.58 -22.97
CA ARG A 53 24.48 12.40 -23.45
C ARG A 53 24.04 11.92 -24.82
N HIS A 54 22.75 11.60 -24.98
CA HIS A 54 22.09 11.88 -26.25
C HIS A 54 21.99 13.41 -26.37
N PRO A 55 22.57 14.04 -27.39
CA PRO A 55 22.74 15.50 -27.46
C PRO A 55 21.47 16.31 -27.74
N GLU A 56 20.27 15.70 -27.69
CA GLU A 56 19.04 16.26 -28.28
C GLU A 56 17.99 16.74 -27.27
N VAL A 57 18.17 16.57 -25.95
CA VAL A 57 17.16 17.00 -24.96
C VAL A 57 17.78 17.87 -23.87
N SER A 58 17.50 19.17 -23.93
CA SER A 58 18.09 20.18 -23.04
C SER A 58 17.21 20.50 -21.82
N ASN A 59 15.90 20.24 -21.91
CA ASN A 59 14.93 20.58 -20.88
C ASN A 59 13.72 19.62 -20.89
N LEU A 60 12.88 19.68 -19.85
CA LEU A 60 11.71 18.80 -19.68
C LEU A 60 10.62 19.07 -20.73
N GLY A 61 10.41 20.33 -21.12
CA GLY A 61 9.43 20.70 -22.16
C GLY A 61 9.75 20.03 -23.50
N GLU A 62 11.01 20.12 -23.93
CA GLU A 62 11.54 19.46 -25.12
C GLU A 62 11.47 17.93 -25.00
N ALA A 63 11.74 17.36 -23.82
CA ALA A 63 11.62 15.92 -23.58
C ALA A 63 10.18 15.42 -23.78
N VAL A 64 9.20 16.15 -23.25
CA VAL A 64 7.78 15.82 -23.36
C VAL A 64 7.31 16.03 -24.81
N GLU A 65 7.73 17.11 -25.46
CA GLU A 65 7.39 17.38 -26.86
C GLU A 65 7.93 16.30 -27.81
N MET A 66 9.19 15.90 -27.62
CA MET A 66 9.81 14.80 -28.38
C MET A 66 9.08 13.48 -28.15
N ALA A 67 8.68 13.20 -26.90
CA ALA A 67 7.92 12.01 -26.57
C ALA A 67 6.50 12.04 -27.17
N ALA A 68 5.84 13.21 -27.19
CA ALA A 68 4.51 13.40 -27.75
C ALA A 68 4.51 13.23 -29.28
N ASN A 69 5.53 13.76 -29.95
CA ASN A 69 5.68 13.69 -31.42
C ASN A 69 6.24 12.34 -31.91
N SER A 70 6.64 11.45 -31.01
CA SER A 70 7.08 10.10 -31.35
C SER A 70 5.93 9.26 -31.89
N ASN A 71 6.21 8.29 -32.78
CA ASN A 71 5.20 7.40 -33.38
C ASN A 71 4.42 6.56 -32.34
N LYS A 72 4.93 6.46 -31.11
CA LYS A 72 4.26 5.79 -29.97
C LYS A 72 3.71 6.77 -28.91
N GLY A 73 3.87 8.08 -29.11
CA GLY A 73 3.59 9.13 -28.12
C GLY A 73 2.16 9.11 -27.59
N GLU A 74 1.17 9.03 -28.50
CA GLU A 74 -0.26 9.03 -28.14
C GLU A 74 -0.67 7.89 -27.19
N HIS A 75 0.08 6.79 -27.17
CA HIS A 75 -0.24 5.61 -26.37
C HIS A 75 0.69 5.42 -25.16
N GLU A 76 1.97 5.77 -25.29
CA GLU A 76 2.98 5.54 -24.24
C GLU A 76 3.13 6.73 -23.29
N LEU A 77 2.97 7.96 -23.78
CA LEU A 77 3.22 9.16 -22.98
C LEU A 77 2.24 9.32 -21.80
N PRO A 78 0.91 9.11 -21.96
CA PRO A 78 -0.03 9.16 -20.85
C PRO A 78 0.31 8.14 -19.75
N ALA A 79 0.76 6.95 -20.16
CA ALA A 79 1.17 5.90 -19.23
C ALA A 79 2.47 6.26 -18.51
N ALA A 80 3.47 6.77 -19.23
CA ALA A 80 4.75 7.20 -18.68
C ALA A 80 4.61 8.33 -17.63
N VAL A 81 3.79 9.34 -17.94
CA VAL A 81 3.49 10.44 -17.02
C VAL A 81 2.75 9.93 -15.79
N THR A 82 1.73 9.09 -15.98
CA THR A 82 0.97 8.50 -14.87
C THR A 82 1.87 7.64 -13.96
N LEU A 83 2.72 6.79 -14.55
CA LEU A 83 3.70 5.99 -13.80
C LEU A 83 4.65 6.86 -13.00
N SER A 84 5.14 7.93 -13.61
CA SER A 84 6.06 8.87 -12.95
C SER A 84 5.40 9.49 -11.71
N TYR A 85 4.11 9.84 -11.77
CA TYR A 85 3.37 10.33 -10.59
C TYR A 85 3.20 9.26 -9.49
N TRP A 86 3.01 8.00 -9.86
CA TRP A 86 2.98 6.89 -8.89
C TRP A 86 4.34 6.65 -8.26
N VAL A 87 5.42 6.69 -9.04
CA VAL A 87 6.80 6.51 -8.56
C VAL A 87 7.21 7.68 -7.66
N MET A 88 6.96 8.92 -8.07
CA MET A 88 7.24 10.12 -7.27
C MET A 88 6.48 10.13 -5.94
N GLY A 89 5.23 9.64 -5.93
CA GLY A 89 4.43 9.43 -4.72
C GLY A 89 4.74 8.14 -3.95
N GLY A 90 5.64 7.29 -4.46
CA GLY A 90 5.91 5.93 -3.98
C GLY A 90 6.32 5.86 -2.51
N ILE A 91 7.04 6.87 -2.01
CA ILE A 91 7.54 6.88 -0.62
C ILE A 91 6.40 6.88 0.40
N SER A 92 5.26 7.51 0.07
CA SER A 92 4.08 7.53 0.92
C SER A 92 3.46 6.14 1.03
N TRP A 93 3.47 5.37 -0.07
CA TRP A 93 2.89 4.03 -0.11
C TRP A 93 3.69 3.02 0.71
N VAL A 94 5.00 3.19 0.82
CA VAL A 94 5.87 2.34 1.67
C VAL A 94 5.45 2.39 3.13
N ALA A 95 4.90 3.50 3.62
CA ALA A 95 4.49 3.64 5.02
C ALA A 95 3.16 2.96 5.35
N LEU A 96 2.31 2.67 4.36
CA LEU A 96 0.97 2.13 4.59
C LEU A 96 0.98 0.79 5.34
N PRO A 97 1.78 -0.22 4.97
CA PRO A 97 1.86 -1.47 5.72
C PRO A 97 2.30 -1.26 7.18
N PHE A 98 3.22 -0.33 7.43
CA PHE A 98 3.67 -0.02 8.79
C PHE A 98 2.57 0.63 9.62
N VAL A 99 1.83 1.59 9.05
CA VAL A 99 0.71 2.22 9.74
C VAL A 99 -0.34 1.17 10.11
N ILE A 100 -0.73 0.31 9.17
CA ILE A 100 -1.69 -0.78 9.45
C ILE A 100 -1.15 -1.73 10.52
N PHE A 101 0.09 -2.19 10.36
CA PHE A 101 0.74 -3.13 11.27
C PHE A 101 0.81 -2.59 12.70
N PHE A 102 1.32 -1.37 12.88
CA PHE A 102 1.45 -0.77 14.21
C PHE A 102 0.10 -0.41 14.82
N SER A 103 -0.87 0.05 14.02
CA SER A 103 -2.24 0.28 14.49
C SER A 103 -2.88 -1.01 15.00
N LEU A 104 -2.77 -2.12 14.27
CA LEU A 104 -3.29 -3.42 14.72
C LEU A 104 -2.56 -3.92 15.98
N LEU A 105 -1.23 -3.80 15.98
CA LEU A 105 -0.39 -4.29 17.07
C LEU A 105 -0.61 -3.54 18.38
N SER A 106 -0.83 -2.23 18.36
CA SER A 106 -1.09 -1.43 19.57
C SER A 106 -2.54 -1.51 20.03
N SER A 107 -3.50 -1.71 19.13
CA SER A 107 -4.94 -1.54 19.39
C SER A 107 -5.50 -2.27 20.62
N LEU A 108 -5.21 -3.56 20.81
CA LEU A 108 -5.68 -4.37 21.95
C LEU A 108 -4.65 -4.44 23.07
N TYR A 109 -3.38 -4.23 22.74
CA TYR A 109 -2.29 -4.22 23.70
C TYR A 109 -2.39 -3.00 24.63
N GLU A 110 -2.59 -1.81 24.07
CA GLU A 110 -2.65 -0.57 24.85
C GLU A 110 -3.88 -0.54 25.76
N GLU A 111 -5.01 -1.11 25.34
CA GLU A 111 -6.19 -1.22 26.22
C GLU A 111 -5.95 -2.05 27.48
N ARG A 112 -5.15 -3.12 27.36
CA ARG A 112 -4.76 -3.95 28.51
C ARG A 112 -3.69 -3.26 29.35
N ARG A 113 -2.70 -2.64 28.70
CA ARG A 113 -1.63 -1.89 29.37
C ARG A 113 -2.19 -0.77 30.23
N ASP A 114 -3.14 -0.01 29.69
CA ASP A 114 -3.69 1.19 30.31
C ASP A 114 -4.96 0.88 31.14
N ARG A 115 -5.33 -0.41 31.24
CA ARG A 115 -6.53 -0.94 31.94
C ARG A 115 -7.86 -0.33 31.47
N SER A 116 -7.87 0.37 30.33
CA SER A 116 -9.09 0.91 29.72
C SER A 116 -10.04 -0.19 29.25
N ILE A 117 -9.54 -1.42 29.08
CA ILE A 117 -10.37 -2.61 28.79
C ILE A 117 -11.54 -2.79 29.80
N LEU A 118 -11.36 -2.42 31.07
CA LEU A 118 -12.42 -2.51 32.09
C LEU A 118 -13.57 -1.53 31.83
N PHE A 119 -13.25 -0.35 31.33
CA PHE A 119 -14.24 0.64 30.91
C PHE A 119 -14.95 0.19 29.63
N TRP A 120 -14.23 -0.33 28.65
CA TRP A 120 -14.85 -0.81 27.41
C TRP A 120 -15.72 -2.05 27.63
N LYS A 121 -15.40 -2.90 28.62
CA LYS A 121 -16.26 -4.01 29.02
C LYS A 121 -17.54 -3.60 29.74
N SER A 122 -17.58 -2.43 30.39
CA SER A 122 -18.81 -1.94 31.03
C SER A 122 -19.77 -1.28 30.03
N MET A 123 -19.31 -1.00 28.81
CA MET A 123 -20.17 -0.47 27.75
C MET A 123 -21.00 -1.57 27.08
N PRO A 124 -22.20 -1.24 26.57
CA PRO A 124 -23.13 -2.21 25.97
C PRO A 124 -22.69 -2.59 24.54
N VAL A 125 -21.47 -3.12 24.42
CA VAL A 125 -20.82 -3.51 23.16
C VAL A 125 -20.25 -4.91 23.31
N ALA A 126 -20.51 -5.77 22.32
CA ALA A 126 -19.99 -7.13 22.35
C ALA A 126 -18.48 -7.20 22.03
N ASP A 127 -17.73 -8.12 22.66
CA ASP A 127 -16.29 -8.27 22.44
C ASP A 127 -15.92 -8.46 20.96
N TRP A 128 -16.74 -9.20 20.21
CA TRP A 128 -16.50 -9.44 18.79
C TRP A 128 -16.63 -8.17 17.95
N GLN A 129 -17.51 -7.23 18.34
CA GLN A 129 -17.68 -5.95 17.66
C GLN A 129 -16.46 -5.07 17.85
N GLU A 130 -15.88 -5.06 19.05
CA GLU A 130 -14.65 -4.32 19.36
C GLU A 130 -13.44 -4.86 18.59
N VAL A 131 -13.23 -6.18 18.61
CA VAL A 131 -12.12 -6.80 17.88
C VAL A 131 -12.24 -6.57 16.37
N LEU A 132 -13.44 -6.72 15.80
CA LEU A 132 -13.66 -6.44 14.38
C LEU A 132 -13.52 -4.96 14.04
N ALA A 133 -13.96 -4.04 14.89
CA ALA A 133 -13.77 -2.61 14.66
C ALA A 133 -12.28 -2.25 14.59
N LYS A 134 -11.46 -2.83 15.48
CA LYS A 134 -9.99 -2.65 15.49
C LYS A 134 -9.28 -3.29 14.30
N LEU A 135 -9.84 -4.37 13.74
CA LEU A 135 -9.32 -4.98 12.51
C LEU A 135 -9.69 -4.14 11.28
N VAL A 136 -10.98 -3.85 11.13
CA VAL A 136 -11.55 -3.25 9.90
C VAL A 136 -11.13 -1.79 9.76
N THR A 137 -11.02 -1.04 10.85
CA THR A 137 -10.70 0.39 10.78
C THR A 137 -9.34 0.68 10.12
N PRO A 138 -8.20 0.20 10.61
CA PRO A 138 -6.92 0.43 9.94
C PRO A 138 -6.88 -0.17 8.53
N VAL A 139 -7.52 -1.33 8.33
CA VAL A 139 -7.52 -2.04 7.05
C VAL A 139 -8.33 -1.32 5.96
N LEU A 140 -9.38 -0.58 6.30
CA LEU A 140 -10.18 0.15 5.30
C LEU A 140 -9.91 1.65 5.30
N VAL A 141 -9.70 2.27 6.46
CA VAL A 141 -9.58 3.73 6.55
C VAL A 141 -8.18 4.19 6.15
N ALA A 142 -7.13 3.53 6.62
CA ALA A 142 -5.76 3.90 6.26
C ALA A 142 -5.53 3.92 4.73
N PRO A 143 -5.84 2.88 3.94
CA PRO A 143 -5.62 2.90 2.50
C PRO A 143 -6.44 3.96 1.77
N LEU A 144 -7.68 4.24 2.19
CA LEU A 144 -8.51 5.27 1.57
C LEU A 144 -7.97 6.67 1.84
N VAL A 145 -7.49 6.93 3.07
CA VAL A 145 -6.84 8.20 3.41
C VAL A 145 -5.52 8.35 2.65
N PHE A 146 -4.70 7.31 2.60
CA PHE A 146 -3.45 7.31 1.84
C PHE A 146 -3.70 7.57 0.36
N LEU A 147 -4.72 6.93 -0.23
CA LEU A 147 -5.14 7.19 -1.61
C LEU A 147 -5.55 8.65 -1.80
N GLY A 148 -6.39 9.20 -0.93
CA GLY A 148 -6.80 10.61 -1.02
C GLY A 148 -5.61 11.58 -0.95
N VAL A 149 -4.67 11.33 -0.05
CA VAL A 149 -3.44 12.13 0.07
C VAL A 149 -2.53 11.95 -1.15
N ALA A 150 -2.37 10.72 -1.65
CA ALA A 150 -1.58 10.44 -2.85
C ALA A 150 -2.17 11.12 -4.08
N VAL A 151 -3.50 11.06 -4.27
CA VAL A 151 -4.20 11.78 -5.34
C VAL A 151 -3.93 13.28 -5.24
N ALA A 152 -4.05 13.87 -4.05
CA ALA A 152 -3.75 15.29 -3.85
C ALA A 152 -2.29 15.63 -4.20
N ALA A 153 -1.32 14.81 -3.78
CA ALA A 153 0.09 15.01 -4.13
C ALA A 153 0.36 14.87 -5.63
N GLN A 154 -0.22 13.87 -6.29
CA GLN A 154 -0.07 13.68 -7.74
C GLN A 154 -0.64 14.86 -8.52
N LEU A 155 -1.79 15.41 -8.10
CA LEU A 155 -2.38 16.61 -8.70
C LEU A 155 -1.50 17.85 -8.47
N LEU A 156 -0.89 18.00 -7.29
CA LEU A 156 0.05 19.09 -7.01
C LEU A 156 1.34 18.96 -7.84
N ILE A 157 1.86 17.75 -8.00
CA ILE A 157 3.02 17.47 -8.86
C ILE A 157 2.68 17.78 -10.33
N ALA A 158 1.54 17.30 -10.83
CA ALA A 158 1.09 17.57 -12.19
C ALA A 158 0.94 19.07 -12.44
N PHE A 159 0.36 19.81 -11.48
CA PHE A 159 0.25 21.26 -11.54
C PHE A 159 1.62 21.95 -11.57
N PHE A 160 2.54 21.55 -10.70
CA PHE A 160 3.89 22.12 -10.67
C PHE A 160 4.66 21.84 -11.97
N LEU A 161 4.65 20.60 -12.47
CA LEU A 161 5.32 20.25 -13.72
C LEU A 161 4.68 20.92 -14.93
N SER A 162 3.37 21.15 -14.91
CA SER A 162 2.68 21.95 -15.94
C SER A 162 3.24 23.36 -16.04
N ILE A 163 3.53 24.01 -14.91
CA ILE A 163 4.15 25.34 -14.87
C ILE A 163 5.55 25.27 -15.49
N VAL A 164 6.33 24.25 -15.12
CA VAL A 164 7.70 24.06 -15.63
C VAL A 164 7.70 23.85 -17.15
N VAL A 165 6.84 22.95 -17.65
CA VAL A 165 6.68 22.67 -19.08
C VAL A 165 6.21 23.91 -19.84
N LEU A 166 5.28 24.68 -19.26
CA LEU A 166 4.80 25.94 -19.86
C LEU A 166 5.92 26.96 -20.04
N PHE A 167 6.76 27.17 -19.02
CA PHE A 167 7.90 28.09 -19.13
C PHE A 167 8.99 27.60 -20.10
N GLN A 168 9.05 26.29 -20.35
CA GLN A 168 9.98 25.67 -21.29
C GLN A 168 9.40 25.54 -22.71
N GLY A 169 8.15 25.96 -22.94
CA GLY A 169 7.49 25.94 -24.25
C GLY A 169 6.92 24.58 -24.68
N GLY A 170 6.89 23.58 -23.79
CA GLY A 170 6.40 22.24 -24.12
C GLY A 170 4.87 22.07 -23.97
N PRO A 171 4.33 20.89 -24.33
CA PRO A 171 2.89 20.64 -24.33
C PRO A 171 2.35 20.37 -22.92
N VAL A 172 1.72 21.37 -22.31
CA VAL A 172 1.19 21.31 -20.93
C VAL A 172 0.10 20.25 -20.73
N LEU A 173 -0.71 19.98 -21.75
CA LEU A 173 -1.83 19.04 -21.66
C LEU A 173 -1.36 17.60 -21.38
N GLU A 174 -0.16 17.24 -21.82
CA GLU A 174 0.43 15.91 -21.59
C GLU A 174 0.72 15.63 -20.11
N MET A 175 0.80 16.68 -19.28
CA MET A 175 0.96 16.53 -17.82
C MET A 175 -0.33 16.10 -17.12
N TRP A 176 -1.46 16.10 -17.82
CA TRP A 176 -2.79 15.79 -17.29
C TRP A 176 -3.44 14.61 -18.01
N PRO A 177 -2.86 13.41 -17.98
CA PRO A 177 -3.49 12.23 -18.56
C PRO A 177 -4.62 11.71 -17.64
N LEU A 178 -5.70 12.48 -17.52
CA LEU A 178 -6.77 12.29 -16.53
C LEU A 178 -7.42 10.91 -16.64
N ALA A 179 -7.60 10.39 -17.85
CA ALA A 179 -8.21 9.08 -18.08
C ALA A 179 -7.36 7.94 -17.48
N THR A 180 -6.05 7.94 -17.73
CA THR A 180 -5.15 6.92 -17.16
C THR A 180 -4.97 7.12 -15.66
N MET A 181 -4.87 8.36 -15.17
CA MET A 181 -4.78 8.66 -13.74
C MET A 181 -6.00 8.11 -12.99
N LEU A 182 -7.22 8.49 -13.40
CA LEU A 182 -8.45 7.99 -12.80
C LEU A 182 -8.55 6.46 -12.88
N GLY A 183 -8.14 5.88 -14.02
CA GLY A 183 -8.07 4.44 -14.20
C GLY A 183 -7.18 3.76 -13.15
N THR A 184 -5.95 4.24 -12.97
CA THR A 184 -5.02 3.67 -11.98
C THR A 184 -5.49 3.82 -10.54
N TRP A 185 -6.14 4.94 -10.18
CA TRP A 185 -6.73 5.13 -8.84
C TRP A 185 -7.87 4.17 -8.56
N ALA A 186 -8.74 3.94 -9.55
CA ALA A 186 -9.83 2.97 -9.44
C ALA A 186 -9.29 1.54 -9.30
N VAL A 187 -8.29 1.19 -10.12
CA VAL A 187 -7.67 -0.14 -10.06
C VAL A 187 -6.97 -0.36 -8.71
N PHE A 188 -6.29 0.65 -8.16
CA PHE A 188 -5.69 0.55 -6.83
C PHE A 188 -6.70 0.08 -5.77
N VAL A 189 -7.92 0.64 -5.74
CA VAL A 189 -8.94 0.24 -4.77
C VAL A 189 -9.31 -1.24 -4.92
N THR A 190 -9.50 -1.70 -6.16
CA THR A 190 -9.85 -3.10 -6.43
C THR A 190 -8.70 -4.07 -6.09
N GLN A 191 -7.47 -3.74 -6.50
CA GLN A 191 -6.29 -4.56 -6.24
C GLN A 191 -5.97 -4.62 -4.74
N TYR A 192 -6.14 -3.50 -4.04
CA TYR A 192 -5.98 -3.41 -2.60
C TYR A 192 -6.98 -4.31 -1.87
N ALA A 193 -8.25 -4.33 -2.30
CA ALA A 193 -9.27 -5.18 -1.69
C ALA A 193 -8.91 -6.68 -1.80
N VAL A 194 -8.46 -7.13 -2.98
CA VAL A 194 -8.02 -8.52 -3.19
C VAL A 194 -6.77 -8.83 -2.37
N SER A 195 -5.77 -7.94 -2.41
CA SER A 195 -4.51 -8.09 -1.66
C SER A 195 -4.75 -8.13 -0.15
N THR A 196 -5.73 -7.37 0.35
CA THR A 196 -6.13 -7.36 1.75
C THR A 196 -6.66 -8.72 2.19
N LEU A 197 -7.44 -9.39 1.35
CA LEU A 197 -7.94 -10.73 1.66
C LEU A 197 -6.83 -11.77 1.69
N TRP A 198 -5.84 -11.66 0.80
CA TRP A 198 -4.64 -12.49 0.82
C TRP A 198 -3.79 -12.28 2.07
N VAL A 199 -3.60 -11.03 2.51
CA VAL A 199 -2.75 -10.73 3.67
C VAL A 199 -3.50 -10.85 5.01
N LEU A 200 -4.82 -11.04 4.97
CA LEU A 200 -5.70 -11.13 6.14
C LEU A 200 -5.24 -12.13 7.23
N PRO A 201 -4.76 -13.35 6.95
CA PRO A 201 -4.22 -14.23 7.99
C PRO A 201 -3.07 -13.60 8.77
N LEU A 202 -2.21 -12.82 8.10
CA LEU A 202 -1.09 -12.15 8.74
C LEU A 202 -1.55 -10.95 9.56
N LEU A 203 -2.53 -10.18 9.07
CA LEU A 203 -3.14 -9.09 9.85
C LEU A 203 -3.88 -9.62 11.09
N ALA A 204 -4.60 -10.73 10.94
CA ALA A 204 -5.30 -11.40 12.02
C ALA A 204 -4.32 -11.97 13.05
N TRP A 205 -3.18 -12.52 12.62
CA TRP A 205 -2.07 -12.92 13.51
C TRP A 205 -1.57 -11.73 14.34
N VAL A 206 -1.31 -10.58 13.71
CA VAL A 206 -0.84 -9.37 14.43
C VAL A 206 -1.88 -8.90 15.46
N LEU A 207 -3.15 -8.88 15.08
CA LEU A 207 -4.25 -8.54 16.00
C LEU A 207 -4.35 -9.55 17.16
N PHE A 208 -4.22 -10.84 16.87
CA PHE A 208 -4.19 -11.89 17.89
C PHE A 208 -3.03 -11.70 18.86
N VAL A 209 -1.83 -11.44 18.36
CA VAL A 209 -0.66 -11.12 19.19
C VAL A 209 -0.92 -9.87 20.05
N SER A 210 -1.55 -8.84 19.50
CA SER A 210 -1.95 -7.64 20.26
C SER A 210 -2.84 -7.98 21.47
N SER A 211 -3.74 -8.96 21.30
CA SER A 211 -4.65 -9.44 22.36
C SER A 211 -3.98 -10.32 23.43
N TYR A 212 -2.85 -10.95 23.10
CA TYR A 212 -2.19 -11.94 23.95
C TYR A 212 -0.94 -11.38 24.66
N ALA A 213 -0.05 -10.72 23.91
CA ALA A 213 1.29 -10.35 24.38
C ALA A 213 1.27 -9.43 25.61
N SER A 214 1.97 -9.79 26.68
CA SER A 214 2.03 -8.99 27.92
C SER A 214 3.10 -7.90 27.88
N ARG A 215 4.19 -8.14 27.14
CA ARG A 215 5.31 -7.21 26.94
C ARG A 215 5.86 -7.37 25.53
N LEU A 216 6.38 -6.27 24.97
CA LEU A 216 7.03 -6.23 23.66
C LEU A 216 6.20 -6.92 22.55
N PRO A 217 4.98 -6.45 22.23
CA PRO A 217 4.11 -7.09 21.23
C PRO A 217 4.79 -7.29 19.88
N PHE A 218 5.67 -6.35 19.49
CA PHE A 218 6.43 -6.44 18.25
C PHE A 218 7.26 -7.73 18.17
N MET A 219 7.94 -8.09 19.27
CA MET A 219 8.74 -9.31 19.31
C MET A 219 7.87 -10.55 19.16
N TRP A 220 6.69 -10.57 19.77
CA TRP A 220 5.73 -11.67 19.62
C TRP A 220 5.09 -11.73 18.23
N ALA A 221 5.02 -10.62 17.50
CA ALA A 221 4.50 -10.62 16.13
C ALA A 221 5.53 -11.19 15.15
N VAL A 222 6.81 -10.89 15.35
CA VAL A 222 7.89 -11.19 14.40
C VAL A 222 8.64 -12.49 14.73
N LEU A 223 8.97 -12.72 16.02
CA LEU A 223 9.79 -13.87 16.40
C LEU A 223 9.15 -15.23 16.14
N PRO A 224 7.86 -15.48 16.48
CA PRO A 224 7.30 -16.82 16.28
C PRO A 224 7.29 -17.25 14.80
N PRO A 225 6.86 -16.42 13.83
CA PRO A 225 7.03 -16.75 12.41
C PRO A 225 8.49 -17.00 12.01
N ALA A 226 9.42 -16.16 12.50
CA ALA A 226 10.84 -16.33 12.19
C ALA A 226 11.44 -17.62 12.76
N VAL A 227 11.05 -18.00 13.99
CA VAL A 227 11.47 -19.26 14.62
C VAL A 227 10.90 -20.45 13.86
N ILE A 228 9.62 -20.41 13.45
CA ILE A 228 9.02 -21.47 12.65
C ILE A 228 9.79 -21.65 11.33
N ALA A 229 10.06 -20.56 10.62
CA ALA A 229 10.85 -20.57 9.40
C ALA A 229 12.26 -21.15 9.60
N ALA A 230 12.97 -20.72 10.65
CA ALA A 230 14.32 -21.19 10.94
C ALA A 230 14.34 -22.68 11.32
N VAL A 231 13.39 -23.12 12.14
CA VAL A 231 13.25 -24.53 12.53
C VAL A 231 12.93 -25.40 11.33
N GLU A 232 12.03 -24.95 10.44
CA GLU A 232 11.73 -25.65 9.19
C GLU A 232 12.99 -25.81 8.31
N GLY A 233 13.71 -24.71 8.08
CA GLY A 233 14.91 -24.72 7.25
C GLY A 233 16.04 -25.58 7.82
N ILE A 234 16.22 -25.62 9.15
CA ILE A 234 17.29 -26.39 9.80
C ILE A 234 16.94 -27.88 9.91
N LEU A 235 15.69 -28.22 10.28
CA LEU A 235 15.31 -29.61 10.56
C LEU A 235 14.83 -30.37 9.33
N PHE A 236 14.17 -29.68 8.40
CA PHE A 236 13.50 -30.31 7.26
C PHE A 236 14.09 -29.88 5.91
N GLU A 237 15.07 -28.97 5.90
CA GLU A 237 15.69 -28.43 4.67
C GLU A 237 14.64 -27.92 3.65
N THR A 238 13.54 -27.36 4.16
CA THR A 238 12.42 -26.85 3.35
C THR A 238 12.10 -25.40 3.70
N THR A 239 11.45 -24.71 2.76
CA THR A 239 11.07 -23.29 2.86
C THR A 239 9.57 -23.07 2.72
N ARG A 240 8.73 -24.09 2.99
CA ARG A 240 7.29 -24.03 2.70
C ARG A 240 6.58 -22.97 3.52
N PHE A 241 6.96 -22.78 4.77
CA PHE A 241 6.39 -21.72 5.61
C PHE A 241 6.75 -20.33 5.08
N LEU A 242 8.02 -20.12 4.69
CA LEU A 242 8.47 -18.85 4.11
C LEU A 242 7.82 -18.57 2.75
N GLU A 243 7.69 -19.59 1.90
CA GLU A 243 6.96 -19.51 0.63
C GLU A 243 5.50 -19.13 0.88
N TRP A 244 4.82 -19.83 1.80
CA TRP A 244 3.44 -19.52 2.15
C TRP A 244 3.29 -18.10 2.70
N PHE A 245 4.19 -17.67 3.58
CA PHE A 245 4.20 -16.33 4.14
C PHE A 245 4.43 -15.26 3.05
N GLY A 246 5.37 -15.49 2.14
CA GLY A 246 5.65 -14.62 1.00
C GLY A 246 4.48 -14.51 0.02
N VAL A 247 3.81 -15.63 -0.26
CA VAL A 247 2.58 -15.65 -1.09
C VAL A 247 1.51 -14.73 -0.49
N HIS A 248 1.25 -14.84 0.82
CA HIS A 248 0.23 -14.04 1.51
C HIS A 248 0.60 -12.56 1.65
N LEU A 249 1.89 -12.22 1.65
CA LEU A 249 2.37 -10.82 1.64
C LEU A 249 2.26 -10.12 0.27
N GLY A 250 1.99 -10.85 -0.81
CA GLY A 250 1.89 -10.28 -2.16
C GLY A 250 2.49 -11.16 -3.25
N GLY A 251 3.24 -12.20 -2.88
CA GLY A 251 3.82 -13.15 -3.84
C GLY A 251 2.77 -13.88 -4.68
N TRP A 252 1.51 -13.95 -4.23
CA TRP A 252 0.40 -14.50 -5.01
C TRP A 252 0.26 -13.87 -6.40
N GLN A 253 0.64 -12.60 -6.56
CA GLN A 253 0.59 -11.90 -7.84
C GLN A 253 1.51 -12.55 -8.87
N ALA A 254 2.72 -12.97 -8.46
CA ALA A 254 3.65 -13.65 -9.36
C ALA A 254 3.10 -14.99 -9.88
N TYR A 255 2.27 -15.69 -9.09
CA TYR A 255 1.61 -16.91 -9.51
C TYR A 255 0.38 -16.65 -10.38
N ALA A 256 -0.43 -15.66 -10.00
CA ALA A 256 -1.61 -15.26 -10.75
C ALA A 256 -1.27 -14.75 -12.16
N TYR A 257 -0.10 -14.15 -12.30
CA TYR A 257 0.38 -13.51 -13.52
C TYR A 257 1.52 -14.28 -14.18
N HIS A 258 1.77 -15.54 -13.77
CA HIS A 258 2.89 -16.33 -14.27
C HIS A 258 2.82 -16.59 -15.78
N ASP A 259 1.61 -16.83 -16.30
CA ASP A 259 1.40 -17.14 -17.72
C ASP A 259 1.32 -15.87 -18.59
N LEU A 260 1.26 -14.70 -17.95
CA LEU A 260 1.52 -13.44 -18.60
C LEU A 260 3.03 -13.36 -18.71
N ASN A 261 3.54 -13.59 -19.92
CA ASN A 261 4.89 -13.20 -20.28
C ASN A 261 4.79 -11.82 -20.94
N PRO A 262 4.67 -10.72 -20.17
CA PRO A 262 4.61 -9.40 -20.78
C PRO A 262 5.98 -9.13 -21.38
N ASP A 263 6.05 -9.08 -22.72
CA ASP A 263 7.14 -8.36 -23.36
C ASP A 263 6.96 -6.89 -22.94
N ILE A 264 7.77 -6.44 -21.98
CA ILE A 264 7.70 -5.06 -21.45
C ILE A 264 8.45 -4.17 -22.45
N ASP A 265 7.73 -3.73 -23.48
CA ASP A 265 8.29 -2.91 -24.56
C ASP A 265 8.14 -1.41 -24.29
N GLY A 266 7.36 -1.01 -23.28
CA GLY A 266 7.15 0.39 -22.97
C GLY A 266 6.50 0.68 -21.60
N PRO A 267 6.43 1.98 -21.22
CA PRO A 267 5.75 2.43 -20.01
C PRO A 267 4.29 1.98 -19.92
N ARG A 268 3.58 1.87 -21.06
CA ARG A 268 2.20 1.39 -21.07
C ARG A 268 2.09 -0.06 -20.62
N ASP A 269 2.97 -0.94 -21.09
CA ASP A 269 2.96 -2.36 -20.71
C ASP A 269 3.30 -2.53 -19.24
N PHE A 270 4.26 -1.74 -18.74
CA PHE A 270 4.57 -1.72 -17.31
C PHE A 270 3.39 -1.18 -16.47
N LEU A 271 2.75 -0.09 -16.90
CA LEU A 271 1.54 0.41 -16.24
C LEU A 271 0.43 -0.64 -16.30
N ASN A 272 0.32 -1.40 -17.38
CA ASN A 272 -0.68 -2.45 -17.49
C ASN A 272 -0.39 -3.63 -16.56
N LEU A 273 0.88 -3.99 -16.39
CA LEU A 273 1.32 -5.01 -15.44
C LEU A 273 0.98 -4.62 -13.99
N VAL A 274 1.20 -3.36 -13.62
CA VAL A 274 0.98 -2.88 -12.24
C VAL A 274 -0.49 -2.48 -11.98
N PHE A 275 -1.14 -1.83 -12.96
CA PHE A 275 -2.45 -1.18 -12.84
C PHE A 275 -3.44 -1.50 -13.97
N GLY A 276 -3.05 -2.15 -15.06
CA GLY A 276 -3.95 -2.47 -16.19
C GLY A 276 -4.85 -3.67 -15.94
N GLY A 277 -4.54 -4.42 -14.89
CA GLY A 277 -5.37 -5.51 -14.44
C GLY A 277 -5.04 -6.79 -15.17
N VAL A 278 -4.82 -7.81 -14.35
CA VAL A 278 -5.67 -8.96 -14.54
C VAL A 278 -6.49 -9.15 -13.29
N GLN A 279 -7.54 -8.33 -13.18
CA GLN A 279 -8.56 -8.51 -12.17
C GLN A 279 -9.24 -9.84 -12.40
N MET A 280 -9.50 -10.26 -13.64
CA MET A 280 -10.12 -11.57 -13.89
C MET A 280 -9.16 -12.72 -13.61
N GLU A 281 -7.94 -12.75 -14.17
CA GLU A 281 -6.98 -13.83 -13.85
C GLU A 281 -6.58 -13.80 -12.38
N GLY A 282 -6.27 -12.63 -11.81
CA GLY A 282 -6.00 -12.46 -10.39
C GLY A 282 -7.14 -12.91 -9.49
N LEU A 283 -8.39 -12.55 -9.80
CA LEU A 283 -9.56 -13.03 -9.06
C LEU A 283 -9.80 -14.52 -9.28
N THR A 284 -9.66 -15.03 -10.50
CA THR A 284 -9.84 -16.45 -10.81
C THR A 284 -8.82 -17.29 -10.05
N TYR A 285 -7.53 -16.92 -10.10
CA TYR A 285 -6.47 -17.55 -9.32
C TYR A 285 -6.75 -17.47 -7.82
N THR A 286 -7.15 -16.30 -7.33
CA THR A 286 -7.49 -16.09 -5.91
C THR A 286 -8.61 -17.03 -5.46
N LEU A 287 -9.69 -17.10 -6.23
CA LEU A 287 -10.86 -17.91 -5.90
C LEU A 287 -10.63 -19.41 -6.14
N SER A 288 -9.76 -19.79 -7.08
CA SER A 288 -9.39 -21.20 -7.32
C SER A 288 -8.29 -21.70 -6.40
N SER A 289 -7.56 -20.82 -5.72
CA SER A 289 -6.42 -21.19 -4.88
C SER A 289 -6.87 -21.78 -3.54
N GLY A 290 -6.46 -23.02 -3.26
CA GLY A 290 -6.65 -23.62 -1.94
C GLY A 290 -5.89 -22.89 -0.83
N GLN A 291 -4.76 -22.26 -1.15
CA GLN A 291 -3.97 -21.50 -0.18
C GLN A 291 -4.71 -20.24 0.30
N PHE A 292 -5.41 -19.56 -0.60
CA PHE A 292 -6.24 -18.41 -0.27
C PHE A 292 -7.34 -18.78 0.75
N TRP A 293 -8.12 -19.83 0.46
CA TRP A 293 -9.18 -20.27 1.35
C TRP A 293 -8.66 -20.77 2.70
N LEU A 294 -7.54 -21.51 2.71
CA LEU A 294 -6.87 -21.91 3.94
C LEU A 294 -6.44 -20.69 4.76
N GLY A 295 -5.89 -19.66 4.11
CA GLY A 295 -5.53 -18.39 4.72
C GLY A 295 -6.72 -17.70 5.39
N LEU A 296 -7.89 -17.68 4.75
CA LEU A 296 -9.12 -17.12 5.36
C LEU A 296 -9.59 -17.91 6.59
N VAL A 297 -9.49 -19.24 6.56
CA VAL A 297 -9.82 -20.09 7.72
C VAL A 297 -8.86 -19.79 8.88
N ILE A 298 -7.56 -19.70 8.61
CA ILE A 298 -6.53 -19.32 9.59
C ILE A 298 -6.81 -17.93 10.17
N ALA A 299 -7.15 -16.95 9.32
CA ALA A 299 -7.52 -15.62 9.75
C ALA A 299 -8.72 -15.64 10.70
N GLY A 300 -9.78 -16.39 10.37
CA GLY A 300 -10.94 -16.59 11.24
C GLY A 300 -10.57 -17.19 12.60
N GLY A 301 -9.65 -18.17 12.61
CA GLY A 301 -9.12 -18.77 13.84
C GLY A 301 -8.39 -17.75 14.73
N PHE A 302 -7.53 -16.90 14.15
CA PHE A 302 -6.83 -15.85 14.89
C PHE A 302 -7.76 -14.76 15.42
N VAL A 303 -8.73 -14.31 14.60
CA VAL A 303 -9.74 -13.34 15.06
C VAL A 303 -10.57 -13.92 16.19
N TYR A 304 -11.03 -15.17 16.06
CA TYR A 304 -11.73 -15.87 17.14
C TYR A 304 -10.88 -15.98 18.40
N GLY A 305 -9.61 -16.33 18.26
CA GLY A 305 -8.64 -16.35 19.36
C GLY A 305 -8.51 -15.00 20.05
N ALA A 306 -8.48 -13.91 19.29
CA ALA A 306 -8.38 -12.55 19.83
C ALA A 306 -9.65 -12.16 20.64
N ILE A 307 -10.82 -12.54 20.13
CA ILE A 307 -12.11 -12.35 20.82
C ILE A 307 -12.12 -13.12 22.14
N GLU A 308 -11.68 -14.38 22.12
CA GLU A 308 -11.68 -15.24 23.30
C GLU A 308 -10.67 -14.76 24.37
N MET A 309 -9.49 -14.28 23.95
CA MET A 309 -8.52 -13.65 24.84
C MET A 309 -9.08 -12.38 25.48
N ARG A 310 -9.80 -11.54 24.72
CA ARG A 310 -10.46 -10.34 25.25
C ARG A 310 -11.51 -10.68 26.29
N LYS A 311 -12.34 -11.72 26.06
CA LYS A 311 -13.33 -12.18 27.04
C LYS A 311 -12.70 -12.56 28.37
N ARG A 312 -11.55 -13.24 28.32
CA ARG A 312 -10.82 -13.73 29.50
C ARG A 312 -9.97 -12.67 30.20
N ALA A 313 -9.62 -11.58 29.51
CA ALA A 313 -8.87 -10.48 30.10
C ALA A 313 -9.75 -9.73 31.12
N ILE A 314 -9.58 -10.04 32.40
CA ILE A 314 -10.13 -9.36 33.58
C ILE A 314 -9.00 -9.29 34.61
#